data_AF-A0AAN6XP91-F1
#
_entry.id   AF-A0AAN6XP91-F1
#
_cell.length_a   1.000
_cell.length_b   1.000
_cell.length_c   1.000
_cell.angle_alpha   90.00
_cell.angle_beta   90.00
_cell.angle_gamma   90.00
#
_symmetry.space_group_name_H-M   'P 1'
#
loop_
_entity.id
_entity.type
_entity.pdbx_description
1 polymer ?
#
loop_
_entity_poly.entity_id
_entity_poly.type
_entity_poly.pdbx_seq_one_letter_code
_entity_poly.pdbx_strand_id
1 'polypeptide(L)'
;MAFSTAWNARVNSDPCIINTFKFLDIARTGGDRILSRLAYIRLADVFESLKQIVASDRRNGQLPAQRSGYRNASIAIDIYIEAQEQAGTSRDEVKQRNRVARRWRTLAGPSPIFIIIYSEVAEGLAYVLLLVIVTALY
;
A
#
# COMPACT_ATOMS: atom_id res chain seq x y z
N MET A 1 -14.00 -21.77 -1.12
CA MET A 1 -13.26 -22.44 -0.02
C MET A 1 -13.43 -21.59 1.22
N ALA A 2 -14.26 -22.04 2.16
CA ALA A 2 -14.70 -21.25 3.30
C ALA A 2 -13.62 -21.23 4.40
N PHE A 3 -13.01 -20.07 4.60
CA PHE A 3 -12.34 -19.73 5.85
C PHE A 3 -13.36 -19.72 7.00
N SER A 4 -12.91 -19.99 8.23
CA SER A 4 -13.76 -19.87 9.42
C SER A 4 -14.47 -18.51 9.41
N THR A 5 -15.80 -18.56 9.35
CA THR A 5 -16.70 -17.42 9.17
C THR A 5 -16.51 -16.35 10.24
N ALA A 6 -16.03 -16.70 11.43
CA ALA A 6 -15.85 -15.76 12.54
C ALA A 6 -14.60 -14.85 12.38
N TRP A 7 -13.48 -15.37 11.89
CA TRP A 7 -12.27 -14.56 11.65
C TRP A 7 -12.45 -13.67 10.42
N ASN A 8 -12.97 -14.26 9.34
CA ASN A 8 -13.35 -13.49 8.16
C ASN A 8 -14.39 -12.45 8.53
N ALA A 9 -15.41 -12.75 9.33
CA ALA A 9 -16.36 -11.73 9.79
C ALA A 9 -15.66 -10.61 10.58
N ARG A 10 -14.70 -10.89 11.45
CA ARG A 10 -14.06 -9.81 12.24
C ARG A 10 -13.25 -8.82 11.39
N VAL A 11 -12.46 -9.32 10.43
CA VAL A 11 -11.64 -8.46 9.57
C VAL A 11 -12.43 -7.89 8.38
N ASN A 12 -13.31 -8.68 7.81
CA ASN A 12 -14.16 -8.30 6.67
C ASN A 12 -15.37 -7.45 7.12
N SER A 13 -15.68 -7.41 8.41
CA SER A 13 -16.71 -6.51 8.99
C SER A 13 -16.10 -5.33 9.74
N ASP A 14 -14.78 -5.10 9.68
CA ASP A 14 -14.23 -3.81 10.12
C ASP A 14 -14.32 -2.84 8.93
N PRO A 15 -15.35 -1.97 8.88
CA PRO A 15 -15.57 -1.08 7.74
C PRO A 15 -14.40 -0.08 7.63
N CYS A 16 -13.65 0.14 8.72
CA CYS A 16 -12.50 1.02 8.72
C CYS A 16 -11.38 0.48 7.82
N ILE A 17 -11.07 -0.82 7.88
CA ILE A 17 -10.01 -1.43 7.08
C ILE A 17 -10.39 -1.39 5.58
N ILE A 18 -11.62 -1.79 5.27
CA ILE A 18 -12.12 -1.82 3.88
C ILE A 18 -12.16 -0.40 3.31
N ASN A 19 -12.74 0.56 4.03
CA ASN A 19 -12.81 1.95 3.59
C ASN A 19 -11.42 2.58 3.44
N THR A 20 -10.47 2.21 4.30
CA THR A 20 -9.07 2.66 4.18
C THR A 20 -8.46 2.18 2.88
N PHE A 21 -8.59 0.89 2.54
CA PHE A 21 -8.06 0.37 1.28
C PHE A 21 -8.72 0.99 0.05
N LYS A 22 -10.04 1.19 0.08
CA LYS A 22 -10.76 1.89 -1.00
C LYS A 22 -10.28 3.32 -1.18
N PHE A 23 -10.19 4.08 -0.08
CA PHE A 23 -9.69 5.45 -0.09
C PHE A 23 -8.28 5.54 -0.69
N LEU A 24 -7.37 4.64 -0.26
CA LEU A 24 -6.00 4.60 -0.76
C LEU A 24 -5.93 4.25 -2.24
N ASP A 25 -6.81 3.38 -2.74
CA ASP A 25 -6.82 3.04 -4.16
C ASP A 25 -7.33 4.20 -5.02
N ILE A 26 -8.37 4.92 -4.58
CA ILE A 26 -8.84 6.16 -5.22
C ILE A 26 -7.72 7.21 -5.25
N ALA A 27 -7.08 7.47 -4.10
CA ALA A 27 -6.01 8.44 -3.98
C ALA A 27 -4.79 8.09 -4.86
N ARG A 28 -4.51 6.79 -5.03
CA ARG A 28 -3.44 6.28 -5.90
C ARG A 28 -3.73 6.51 -7.38
N THR A 29 -4.98 6.38 -7.82
CA THR A 29 -5.38 6.51 -9.24
C THR A 29 -5.87 7.90 -9.63
N GLY A 30 -6.07 8.81 -8.67
CA GLY A 30 -6.66 10.14 -8.87
C GLY A 30 -5.82 11.18 -9.65
N GLY A 31 -4.75 10.78 -10.33
CA GLY A 31 -3.97 11.65 -11.23
C GLY A 31 -2.93 12.56 -10.58
N ASP A 32 -3.11 12.95 -9.31
CA ASP A 32 -2.10 13.72 -8.56
C ASP A 32 -0.91 12.82 -8.18
N ARG A 33 0.29 13.21 -8.63
CA ARG A 33 1.54 12.44 -8.42
C ARG A 33 1.96 12.40 -6.95
N ILE A 34 1.83 13.50 -6.21
CA ILE A 34 2.22 13.59 -4.80
C ILE A 34 1.23 12.75 -3.98
N LEU A 35 -0.06 12.95 -4.23
CA LEU A 35 -1.12 12.18 -3.57
C LEU A 35 -0.96 10.68 -3.84
N SER A 36 -0.64 10.29 -5.08
CA SER A 36 -0.42 8.89 -5.44
C SER A 36 0.76 8.28 -4.68
N ARG A 37 1.88 9.02 -4.55
CA ARG A 37 3.04 8.57 -3.76
C ARG A 37 2.71 8.45 -2.27
N LEU A 38 2.00 9.43 -1.71
CA LEU A 38 1.53 9.38 -0.32
C LEU A 38 0.60 8.19 -0.07
N ALA A 39 -0.33 7.94 -1.01
CA ALA A 39 -1.24 6.79 -0.95
C ALA A 39 -0.46 5.47 -0.95
N TYR A 40 0.59 5.34 -1.78
CA TYR A 40 1.48 4.19 -1.77
C TYR A 40 2.23 4.02 -0.43
N ILE A 41 2.72 5.09 0.18
CA ILE A 41 3.39 5.01 1.50
C ILE A 41 2.41 4.52 2.56
N ARG A 42 1.22 5.13 2.62
CA ARG A 42 0.17 4.73 3.56
C ARG A 42 -0.31 3.30 3.31
N LEU A 43 -0.36 2.86 2.06
CA LEU A 43 -0.67 1.48 1.71
C LEU A 43 0.36 0.51 2.31
N ALA A 44 1.65 0.84 2.28
CA ALA A 44 2.69 0.02 2.91
C ALA A 44 2.53 -0.04 4.43
N ASP A 45 2.20 1.08 5.08
CA ASP A 45 1.94 1.13 6.53
C ASP A 45 0.74 0.25 6.89
N VAL A 46 -0.37 0.36 6.17
CA VAL A 46 -1.58 -0.44 6.40
C VAL A 46 -1.30 -1.94 6.22
N PHE A 47 -0.57 -2.33 5.18
CA PHE A 47 -0.15 -3.73 5.00
C PHE A 47 0.74 -4.23 6.15
N GLU A 48 1.60 -3.39 6.72
CA GLU A 48 2.42 -3.75 7.87
C GLU A 48 1.56 -3.96 9.12
N SER A 49 0.69 -3.01 9.42
CA SER A 49 -0.25 -3.09 10.54
C SER A 49 -1.14 -4.33 10.44
N LEU A 50 -1.72 -4.62 9.26
CA LEU A 50 -2.50 -5.84 9.06
C LEU A 50 -1.68 -7.10 9.31
N LYS A 51 -0.44 -7.16 8.83
CA LYS A 51 0.44 -8.32 9.07
C LYS A 51 0.73 -8.50 10.57
N GLN A 52 0.86 -7.41 11.33
CA GLN A 52 1.09 -7.46 12.77
C GLN A 52 -0.16 -7.89 13.54
N ILE A 53 -1.33 -7.38 13.16
CA ILE A 53 -2.63 -7.82 13.70
C ILE A 53 -2.76 -9.33 13.49
N VAL A 54 -2.67 -9.79 12.24
CA VAL A 54 -2.71 -11.21 11.88
C VAL A 54 -1.66 -12.04 12.63
N ALA A 55 -0.45 -11.51 12.86
CA ALA A 55 0.56 -12.19 13.67
C ALA A 55 0.15 -12.33 15.14
N SER A 56 -0.47 -11.29 15.70
CA SER A 56 -1.01 -11.28 17.05
C SER A 56 -2.13 -12.31 17.20
N ASP A 57 -3.11 -12.29 16.29
CA ASP A 57 -4.25 -13.21 16.31
C ASP A 57 -3.78 -14.66 16.14
N ARG A 58 -2.74 -14.91 15.33
CA ARG A 58 -2.13 -16.23 15.22
C ARG A 58 -1.53 -16.70 16.55
N ARG A 59 -0.75 -15.84 17.22
CA ARG A 59 -0.12 -16.17 18.50
C ARG A 59 -1.16 -16.45 19.59
N ASN A 60 -2.32 -15.79 19.50
CA ASN A 60 -3.43 -15.95 20.43
C ASN A 60 -4.37 -17.12 20.08
N GLY A 61 -4.04 -17.93 19.06
CA GLY A 61 -4.88 -19.06 18.64
C GLY A 61 -6.21 -18.66 17.99
N GLN A 62 -6.38 -17.39 17.59
CA GLN A 62 -7.60 -16.86 16.99
C GLN A 62 -7.68 -17.12 15.48
N LEU A 63 -6.62 -17.69 14.90
CA LEU A 63 -6.57 -18.12 13.50
C LEU A 63 -6.58 -19.65 13.41
N PRO A 64 -7.39 -20.24 12.51
CA PRO A 64 -7.41 -21.69 12.31
C PRO A 64 -6.06 -22.20 11.82
N ALA A 65 -5.76 -23.48 12.11
CA ALA A 65 -4.58 -24.18 11.62
C ALA A 65 -4.51 -24.09 10.09
N GLN A 66 -3.50 -23.39 9.58
CA GLN A 66 -3.41 -23.06 8.16
C GLN A 66 -2.58 -24.07 7.38
N ARG A 67 -2.89 -24.18 6.07
CA ARG A 67 -2.09 -24.95 5.12
C ARG A 67 -0.64 -24.44 5.13
N SER A 68 0.30 -25.38 5.03
CA SER A 68 1.73 -25.08 4.88
C SER A 68 1.95 -24.02 3.78
N GLY A 69 2.75 -22.99 4.08
CA GLY A 69 3.07 -21.90 3.15
C GLY A 69 2.15 -20.66 3.21
N TYR A 70 1.00 -20.73 3.89
CA TYR A 70 0.07 -19.59 3.98
C TYR A 70 0.41 -18.68 5.18
N ARG A 71 1.20 -17.62 4.90
CA ARG A 71 1.77 -16.69 5.90
C ARG A 71 0.91 -15.45 6.10
N ASN A 72 1.24 -14.61 7.10
CA ASN A 72 0.51 -13.37 7.42
C ASN A 72 0.35 -12.45 6.22
N ALA A 73 1.38 -12.37 5.37
CA ALA A 73 1.34 -11.58 4.15
C ALA A 73 0.29 -12.09 3.15
N SER A 74 0.04 -13.40 3.11
CA SER A 74 -1.00 -13.96 2.24
C SER A 74 -2.39 -13.55 2.71
N ILE A 75 -2.64 -13.61 4.02
CA ILE A 75 -3.91 -13.16 4.64
C ILE A 75 -4.14 -11.68 4.34
N ALA A 76 -3.12 -10.84 4.56
CA ALA A 76 -3.24 -9.41 4.30
C ALA A 76 -3.54 -9.09 2.82
N ILE A 77 -2.97 -9.86 1.89
CA ILE A 77 -3.27 -9.73 0.45
C ILE A 77 -4.72 -10.14 0.18
N ASP A 78 -5.21 -11.22 0.76
CA ASP A 78 -6.58 -11.68 0.54
C ASP A 78 -7.61 -10.67 1.06
N ILE A 79 -7.37 -10.08 2.24
CA ILE A 79 -8.20 -8.99 2.78
C ILE A 79 -8.20 -7.78 1.84
N TYR A 80 -7.04 -7.41 1.29
CA TYR A 80 -6.97 -6.30 0.34
C TYR A 80 -7.78 -6.58 -0.94
N ILE A 81 -7.70 -7.82 -1.47
CA ILE A 81 -8.48 -8.25 -2.65
C ILE A 81 -9.97 -8.20 -2.34
N GLU A 82 -10.39 -8.73 -1.18
CA GLU A 82 -11.78 -8.69 -0.73
C GLU A 82 -12.30 -7.24 -0.56
N ALA A 83 -11.43 -6.30 -0.18
CA ALA A 83 -11.79 -4.89 -0.06
C ALA A 83 -11.95 -4.18 -1.42
N GLN A 84 -11.45 -4.73 -2.53
CA GLN A 84 -11.61 -4.13 -3.85
C GLN A 84 -12.98 -4.46 -4.44
N GLU A 85 -13.76 -3.44 -4.79
CA GLU A 85 -15.06 -3.61 -5.47
C GLU A 85 -14.91 -4.07 -6.92
N GLN A 86 -13.73 -3.85 -7.52
CA GLN A 86 -13.45 -4.25 -8.90
C GLN A 86 -13.17 -5.76 -8.95
N ALA A 87 -14.16 -6.50 -9.45
CA ALA A 87 -13.99 -7.87 -9.88
C ALA A 87 -12.83 -7.94 -10.90
N GLY A 88 -11.68 -8.49 -10.50
CA GLY A 88 -10.53 -8.66 -11.38
C GLY A 88 -9.17 -8.24 -10.83
N THR A 89 -9.09 -7.60 -9.64
CA THR A 89 -7.77 -7.30 -9.04
C THR A 89 -7.03 -8.61 -8.75
N SER A 90 -6.00 -8.89 -9.53
CA SER A 90 -5.26 -10.14 -9.42
C SER A 90 -4.32 -10.13 -8.22
N ARG A 91 -4.03 -11.30 -7.64
CA ARG A 91 -3.07 -11.43 -6.54
C ARG A 91 -1.69 -10.84 -6.90
N ASP A 92 -1.25 -11.00 -8.14
CA ASP A 92 0.05 -10.51 -8.58
C ASP A 92 0.07 -8.99 -8.75
N GLU A 93 -1.06 -8.40 -9.14
CA GLU A 93 -1.22 -6.96 -9.13
C GLU A 93 -1.12 -6.39 -7.70
N VAL A 94 -1.79 -7.00 -6.72
CA VAL A 94 -1.69 -6.58 -5.30
C VAL A 94 -0.25 -6.71 -4.80
N LYS A 95 0.46 -7.79 -5.13
CA LYS A 95 1.88 -7.94 -4.80
C LYS A 95 2.71 -6.81 -5.42
N GLN A 96 2.44 -6.46 -6.67
CA GLN A 96 3.16 -5.38 -7.34
C GLN A 96 2.86 -4.02 -6.71
N ARG A 97 1.59 -3.73 -6.39
CA ARG A 97 1.20 -2.52 -5.64
C ARG A 97 1.92 -2.45 -4.30
N ASN A 98 1.99 -3.55 -3.54
CA ASN A 98 2.72 -3.60 -2.27
C ASN A 98 4.24 -3.43 -2.45
N ARG A 99 4.84 -3.96 -3.53
CA ARG A 99 6.27 -3.73 -3.84
C ARG A 99 6.55 -2.25 -4.12
N VAL A 100 5.71 -1.60 -4.91
CA VAL A 100 5.81 -0.16 -5.21
C VAL A 100 5.61 0.67 -3.94
N ALA A 101 4.59 0.33 -3.14
CA ALA A 101 4.32 0.93 -1.84
C ALA A 101 5.54 0.92 -0.92
N ARG A 102 6.20 -0.23 -0.79
CA ARG A 102 7.42 -0.37 0.02
C ARG A 102 8.57 0.47 -0.51
N ARG A 103 8.78 0.52 -1.82
CA ARG A 103 9.82 1.37 -2.42
C ARG A 103 9.60 2.84 -2.08
N TRP A 104 8.37 3.34 -2.23
CA TRP A 104 8.04 4.71 -1.85
C TRP A 104 8.23 4.98 -0.37
N ARG A 105 7.83 4.04 0.50
CA ARG A 105 8.07 4.14 1.95
C ARG A 105 9.56 4.19 2.27
N THR A 106 10.40 3.39 1.61
CA THR A 106 11.86 3.44 1.76
C THR A 106 12.42 4.79 1.32
N LEU A 107 11.96 5.32 0.18
CA LEU A 107 12.41 6.62 -0.34
C LEU A 107 11.98 7.79 0.55
N ALA A 108 10.80 7.73 1.14
CA ALA A 108 10.34 8.71 2.11
C ALA A 108 11.19 8.72 3.39
N GLY A 109 11.84 7.60 3.71
CA GLY A 109 12.63 7.47 4.92
C GLY A 109 11.77 7.68 6.18
N PRO A 110 12.25 8.43 7.19
CA PRO A 110 11.56 8.55 8.45
C PRO A 110 10.30 9.43 8.40
N SER A 111 10.09 10.23 7.35
CA SER A 111 8.91 11.09 7.23
C SER A 111 8.35 11.14 5.80
N PRO A 112 7.04 10.85 5.60
CA PRO A 112 6.36 11.00 4.31
C PRO A 112 6.46 12.40 3.70
N ILE A 113 6.68 13.44 4.52
CA ILE A 113 6.82 14.83 4.08
C ILE A 113 8.02 15.00 3.15
N PHE A 114 9.07 14.19 3.29
CA PHE A 114 10.23 14.26 2.39
C PHE A 114 9.83 14.02 0.94
N ILE A 115 8.81 13.20 0.66
CA ILE A 115 8.34 12.98 -0.71
C ILE A 115 7.68 14.22 -1.32
N ILE A 116 7.05 15.05 -0.48
CA ILE A 116 6.43 16.32 -0.89
C ILE A 116 7.52 17.35 -1.15
N ILE A 117 8.45 17.51 -0.20
CA ILE A 117 9.55 18.46 -0.32
C ILE A 117 10.45 18.11 -1.51
N TYR A 118 10.83 16.84 -1.66
CA TYR A 118 11.66 16.42 -2.77
C TYR A 118 10.91 16.46 -4.11
N SER A 119 9.58 16.39 -4.18
CA SER A 119 8.90 16.59 -5.47
C SER A 119 9.03 18.02 -5.97
N GLU A 120 8.78 19.01 -5.11
CA GLU A 120 8.90 20.42 -5.50
C GLU A 120 10.36 20.81 -5.77
N VAL A 121 11.26 20.38 -4.88
CA VAL A 121 12.70 20.66 -5.03
C VAL A 121 13.27 19.94 -6.25
N ALA A 122 12.90 18.68 -6.51
CA ALA A 122 13.37 17.97 -7.70
C ALA A 122 12.81 18.55 -9.00
N GLU A 123 11.55 19.02 -8.99
CA GLU A 123 11.00 19.74 -10.14
C GLU A 123 11.76 21.05 -10.38
N GLY A 124 12.02 21.83 -9.32
CA GLY A 124 12.86 23.03 -9.41
C GLY A 124 14.26 22.74 -9.95
N LEU A 125 14.92 21.68 -9.45
CA LEU A 125 16.24 21.26 -9.94
C LEU A 125 16.20 20.79 -11.39
N ALA A 126 15.14 20.11 -11.82
CA ALA A 126 14.98 19.71 -13.22
C ALA A 126 14.84 20.92 -14.15
N TYR A 127 14.10 21.97 -13.74
CA TYR A 127 14.02 23.22 -14.48
C TYR A 127 15.37 23.94 -14.56
N VAL A 128 16.12 24.00 -13.45
CA VAL A 128 17.47 24.60 -13.45
C VAL A 128 18.40 23.81 -14.37
N LEU A 129 18.38 22.47 -14.31
CA LEU A 129 19.20 21.63 -15.19
C LEU A 129 18.84 21.84 -16.66
N LEU A 130 17.55 21.91 -17.00
CA LEU A 130 17.08 22.21 -18.35
C LEU A 130 17.57 23.58 -18.83
N LEU A 131 17.48 24.60 -17.98
CA LEU A 131 17.94 25.96 -18.29
C LEU A 131 19.47 26.00 -18.52
N VAL A 132 20.25 25.31 -17.68
CA VAL A 132 21.70 25.18 -17.85
C VAL A 132 22.04 24.48 -19.17
N ILE A 133 21.32 23.40 -19.53
CA ILE A 133 21.54 22.68 -20.79
C ILE A 133 21.20 23.57 -22.00
N VAL A 134 20.06 24.27 -21.97
CA VAL A 134 19.64 25.16 -23.06
C VAL A 134 20.63 26.31 -23.25
N THR A 135 21.09 26.92 -22.16
CA THR A 135 22.08 28.01 -22.21
C THR A 135 23.48 27.56 -22.58
N ALA A 136 23.84 26.30 -22.36
CA ALA A 136 25.11 25.72 -22.80
C ALA A 136 25.09 25.24 -24.26
N LEU A 137 23.92 25.16 -24.89
CA LEU A 137 23.71 24.74 -26.28
C LEU A 137 23.49 25.92 -27.25
N TYR A 138 23.52 27.15 -26.76
CA TYR A 138 23.47 28.41 -27.51
C TYR A 138 24.75 29.22 -27.27
#